data_AF-Q3L1H8-F1
#
_entry.id   AF-Q3L1H8-F1
#
_cell.length_a   1.000
_cell.length_b   1.000
_cell.length_c   1.000
_cell.angle_alpha   90.00
_cell.angle_beta   90.00
_cell.angle_gamma   90.00
#
_symmetry.space_group_name_H-M   'P 1'
#
loop_
_entity.id
_entity.type
_entity.pdbx_description
1 polymer ?
#
loop_
_entity_poly.entity_id
_entity_poly.type
_entity_poly.pdbx_seq_one_letter_code
_entity_poly.pdbx_strand_id
1 'polypeptide(L)'
;AAEPTLSPEMVSASQVRSAQAKQTYTYVRCWYRTSYSKDEPATDWEWAENPDGSYFTLDGYWWSSVSFKNMFYTDTPQSVIKQRCEQTLDLANENADITFFAADNRFSYNHTIWSNDPVMQPDQINKVVALGDSLSDTGNIFNASQWRFPNPNS
;
A
#
# COMPACT_ATOMS: atom_id res chain seq x y z
N ALA A 1 -3.31 -1.24 25.79
CA ALA A 1 -1.91 -1.67 26.02
C ALA A 1 -1.01 -0.53 25.57
N ALA A 2 0.03 -0.18 26.32
CA ALA A 2 1.01 0.81 25.88
C ALA A 2 1.76 0.24 24.67
N GLU A 3 1.86 0.98 23.57
CA GLU A 3 2.74 0.58 22.46
C GLU A 3 4.18 0.54 22.99
N PRO A 4 4.93 -0.55 22.73
CA PRO A 4 6.32 -0.61 23.15
C PRO A 4 7.09 0.52 22.46
N THR A 5 7.98 1.18 23.21
CA THR A 5 8.90 2.16 22.63
C THR A 5 9.80 1.44 21.63
N LEU A 6 9.67 1.78 20.36
CA LEU A 6 10.49 1.23 19.27
C LEU A 6 11.52 2.27 18.89
N SER A 7 12.79 1.88 18.84
CA SER A 7 13.85 2.69 18.22
C SER A 7 14.55 1.88 17.12
N PRO A 8 15.00 2.53 16.03
CA PRO A 8 15.72 1.84 14.95
C PRO A 8 16.98 1.11 15.43
N GLU A 9 17.68 1.66 16.43
CA GLU A 9 18.92 1.10 17.00
C GLU A 9 18.68 -0.22 17.75
N MET A 10 17.44 -0.52 18.13
CA MET A 10 17.06 -1.79 18.74
C MET A 10 16.89 -2.91 17.71
N VAL A 11 16.81 -2.61 16.40
CA VAL A 11 16.63 -3.60 15.36
C VAL A 11 17.98 -4.22 14.99
N SER A 12 18.20 -5.47 15.42
CA SER A 12 19.43 -6.21 15.12
C SER A 12 19.48 -6.70 13.66
N ALA A 13 20.70 -6.87 13.12
CA ALA A 13 20.92 -7.42 11.79
C ALA A 13 20.33 -8.83 11.60
N SER A 14 20.28 -9.64 12.67
CA SER A 14 19.63 -10.96 12.62
C SER A 14 18.12 -10.86 12.45
N GLN A 15 17.47 -9.89 13.11
CA GLN A 15 16.03 -9.63 12.93
C GLN A 15 15.73 -9.15 11.51
N VAL A 16 16.54 -8.25 10.95
CA VAL A 16 16.39 -7.78 9.56
C VAL A 16 16.48 -8.97 8.59
N ARG A 17 17.54 -9.78 8.70
CA ARG A 17 17.71 -10.97 7.86
C ARG A 17 16.57 -11.97 8.03
N SER A 18 16.10 -12.18 9.25
CA SER A 18 14.99 -13.09 9.52
C SER A 18 13.68 -12.59 8.90
N ALA A 19 13.41 -11.29 8.92
CA ALA A 19 12.24 -10.71 8.26
C ALA A 19 12.34 -10.83 6.73
N GLN A 20 13.48 -10.43 6.16
CA GLN A 20 13.74 -10.51 4.72
C GLN A 20 13.74 -11.95 4.19
N ALA A 21 14.10 -12.93 5.01
CA ALA A 21 14.05 -14.34 4.64
C ALA A 21 12.63 -14.93 4.60
N LYS A 22 11.63 -14.26 5.19
CA LYS A 22 10.22 -14.69 5.15
C LYS A 22 9.55 -14.24 3.86
N GLN A 23 10.10 -14.68 2.74
CA GLN A 23 9.52 -14.44 1.42
C GLN A 23 8.16 -15.13 1.31
N THR A 24 7.18 -14.39 0.84
CA THR A 24 5.79 -14.77 0.62
C THR A 24 5.23 -13.95 -0.53
N TYR A 25 3.95 -14.10 -0.81
CA TYR A 25 3.21 -13.21 -1.69
C TYR A 25 2.05 -12.53 -0.96
N THR A 26 1.51 -11.47 -1.58
CA THR A 26 0.23 -10.83 -1.21
C THR A 26 -0.51 -10.35 -2.46
N TYR A 27 -1.77 -9.96 -2.35
CA TYR A 27 -2.55 -9.39 -3.45
C TYR A 27 -2.54 -7.86 -3.39
N VAL A 28 -2.96 -7.23 -4.49
CA VAL A 28 -3.06 -5.78 -4.60
C VAL A 28 -4.53 -5.36 -4.68
N ARG A 29 -4.95 -4.48 -3.77
CA ARG A 29 -6.25 -3.82 -3.79
C ARG A 29 -6.12 -2.49 -4.51
N CYS A 30 -6.88 -2.29 -5.58
CA CYS A 30 -6.91 -1.08 -6.39
C CYS A 30 -8.16 -0.26 -6.07
N TRP A 31 -7.99 0.88 -5.39
CA TRP A 31 -9.07 1.81 -5.08
C TRP A 31 -9.24 2.84 -6.19
N TYR A 32 -10.48 3.25 -6.41
CA TYR A 32 -10.83 4.29 -7.38
C TYR A 32 -12.06 5.08 -6.94
N ARG A 33 -12.16 6.33 -7.39
CA ARG A 33 -13.37 7.14 -7.26
C ARG A 33 -14.46 6.62 -8.19
N THR A 34 -15.64 6.34 -7.64
CA THR A 34 -16.78 5.81 -8.42
C THR A 34 -17.45 6.89 -9.27
N SER A 35 -17.37 8.15 -8.85
CA SER A 35 -17.93 9.30 -9.56
C SER A 35 -16.96 9.94 -10.53
N TYR A 36 -17.49 10.55 -11.60
CA TYR A 36 -16.74 11.44 -12.49
C TYR A 36 -16.53 12.82 -11.88
N SER A 37 -17.29 13.21 -10.85
CA SER A 37 -17.15 14.49 -10.18
C SER A 37 -16.11 14.42 -9.06
N LYS A 38 -15.32 15.49 -8.89
CA LYS A 38 -14.40 15.64 -7.75
C LYS A 38 -15.13 15.98 -6.45
N ASP A 39 -16.40 16.39 -6.53
CA ASP A 39 -17.22 16.74 -5.37
C ASP A 39 -17.75 15.51 -4.62
N GLU A 40 -17.64 14.32 -5.23
CA GLU A 40 -18.12 13.06 -4.66
C GLU A 40 -16.92 12.20 -4.23
N PRO A 41 -16.66 12.06 -2.92
CA PRO A 41 -15.48 11.38 -2.40
C PRO A 41 -15.60 9.85 -2.39
N ALA A 42 -16.76 9.29 -2.77
CA ALA A 42 -17.01 7.87 -2.70
C ALA A 42 -16.01 7.07 -3.56
N THR A 43 -15.42 6.05 -2.94
CA THR A 43 -14.49 5.13 -3.59
C THR A 43 -14.93 3.69 -3.43
N ASP A 44 -14.59 2.87 -4.42
CA ASP A 44 -14.69 1.41 -4.32
C ASP A 44 -13.34 0.78 -4.71
N TRP A 45 -13.23 -0.54 -4.65
CA TRP A 45 -12.00 -1.24 -5.00
C TRP A 45 -12.23 -2.58 -5.66
N GLU A 46 -11.25 -2.98 -6.48
CA GLU A 46 -11.15 -4.31 -7.05
C GLU A 46 -9.76 -4.90 -6.79
N TRP A 47 -9.64 -6.23 -6.86
CA TRP A 47 -8.34 -6.89 -6.84
C TRP A 47 -7.63 -6.68 -8.17
N ALA A 48 -6.34 -6.34 -8.15
CA ALA A 48 -5.55 -6.27 -9.37
C ALA A 48 -5.49 -7.64 -10.07
N GLU A 49 -5.49 -7.63 -11.39
CA GLU A 49 -5.49 -8.82 -12.23
C GLU A 49 -4.35 -8.77 -13.26
N ASN A 50 -3.91 -9.96 -13.66
CA ASN A 50 -3.07 -10.18 -14.82
C ASN A 50 -3.91 -10.13 -16.10
N PRO A 51 -3.29 -10.00 -17.29
CA PRO A 51 -4.03 -9.98 -18.56
C PRO A 51 -4.87 -11.22 -18.86
N ASP A 52 -4.60 -12.34 -18.19
CA ASP A 52 -5.38 -13.58 -18.31
C ASP A 52 -6.56 -13.68 -17.33
N GLY A 53 -6.80 -12.64 -16.53
CA GLY A 53 -7.84 -12.58 -15.50
C GLY A 53 -7.48 -13.29 -14.19
N SER A 54 -6.25 -13.81 -14.05
CA SER A 54 -5.78 -14.31 -12.75
C SER A 54 -5.41 -13.15 -11.82
N TYR A 55 -5.56 -13.33 -10.51
CA TYR A 55 -5.17 -12.28 -9.56
C TYR A 55 -3.68 -11.97 -9.63
N PHE A 56 -3.36 -10.67 -9.68
CA PHE A 56 -1.99 -10.17 -9.63
C PHE A 56 -1.47 -10.22 -8.19
N THR A 57 -0.32 -10.85 -8.02
CA THR A 57 0.35 -11.02 -6.72
C THR A 57 1.71 -10.33 -6.70
N LEU A 58 2.10 -9.85 -5.53
CA LEU A 58 3.42 -9.31 -5.28
C LEU A 58 4.22 -10.29 -4.43
N ASP A 59 5.39 -10.69 -4.91
CA ASP A 59 6.37 -11.42 -4.11
C ASP A 59 7.17 -10.46 -3.24
N GLY A 60 7.44 -10.86 -2.00
CA GLY A 60 8.10 -10.00 -1.03
C GLY A 60 7.98 -10.48 0.41
N TYR A 61 8.12 -9.55 1.35
CA TYR A 61 8.04 -9.86 2.78
C TYR A 61 7.33 -8.75 3.57
N TRP A 62 6.72 -9.15 4.68
CA TRP A 62 6.06 -8.25 5.62
C TRP A 62 7.02 -7.81 6.72
N TRP A 63 6.91 -6.56 7.17
CA TRP A 63 7.58 -6.10 8.39
C TRP A 63 6.71 -5.12 9.17
N SER A 64 6.33 -5.51 10.38
CA SER A 64 5.83 -4.61 11.43
C SER A 64 5.78 -5.30 12.78
N SER A 65 5.86 -4.50 13.85
CA SER A 65 5.58 -4.90 15.23
C SER A 65 4.08 -4.90 15.56
N VAL A 66 3.22 -4.37 14.68
CA VAL A 66 1.78 -4.21 14.87
C VAL A 66 1.01 -4.55 13.57
N SER A 67 0.15 -5.57 13.64
CA SER A 67 -0.51 -6.17 12.46
C SER A 67 -1.24 -5.18 11.54
N PHE A 68 -1.95 -4.17 12.08
CA PHE A 68 -2.67 -3.19 11.25
C PHE A 68 -1.79 -2.06 10.69
N LYS A 69 -0.54 -1.91 11.18
CA LYS A 69 0.46 -0.93 10.68
C LYS A 69 1.51 -1.62 9.82
N ASN A 70 1.16 -2.74 9.17
CA ASN A 70 2.11 -3.52 8.40
C ASN A 70 2.44 -2.85 7.06
N MET A 71 3.67 -3.06 6.58
CA MET A 71 4.14 -2.62 5.27
C MET A 71 4.69 -3.83 4.52
N PHE A 72 4.33 -3.96 3.24
CA PHE A 72 4.81 -5.03 2.38
C PHE A 72 5.98 -4.55 1.52
N TYR A 73 7.10 -5.25 1.57
CA TYR A 73 8.31 -4.92 0.85
C TYR A 73 8.45 -5.85 -0.35
N THR A 74 8.52 -5.30 -1.55
CA THR A 74 8.63 -6.05 -2.82
C THR A 74 9.68 -5.42 -3.72
N ASP A 75 10.23 -6.19 -4.66
CA ASP A 75 11.10 -5.66 -5.71
C ASP A 75 10.29 -5.18 -6.94
N THR A 76 8.96 -5.40 -6.93
CA THR A 76 8.06 -4.95 -7.99
C THR A 76 8.02 -3.40 -8.02
N PRO A 77 8.27 -2.75 -9.17
CA PRO A 77 8.20 -1.30 -9.28
C PRO A 77 6.77 -0.78 -9.09
N GLN A 78 6.62 0.35 -8.39
CA GLN A 78 5.32 1.03 -8.21
C GLN A 78 4.59 1.30 -9.54
N SER A 79 5.34 1.58 -10.61
CA SER A 79 4.78 1.80 -11.96
C SER A 79 4.08 0.57 -12.52
N VAL A 80 4.62 -0.63 -12.28
CA VAL A 80 4.00 -1.90 -12.71
C VAL A 80 2.73 -2.16 -11.93
N ILE A 81 2.74 -1.91 -10.62
CA ILE A 81 1.57 -2.08 -9.75
C ILE A 81 0.45 -1.12 -10.17
N LYS A 82 0.79 0.15 -10.40
CA LYS A 82 -0.13 1.17 -10.90
C LYS A 82 -0.72 0.76 -12.25
N GLN A 83 0.13 0.33 -13.19
CA GLN A 83 -0.31 -0.12 -14.51
C GLN A 83 -1.29 -1.30 -14.42
N ARG A 84 -1.06 -2.26 -13.51
CA ARG A 84 -1.99 -3.37 -13.29
C ARG A 84 -3.33 -2.87 -12.79
N CYS A 85 -3.36 -1.98 -11.80
CA CYS A 85 -4.60 -1.38 -11.34
C CYS A 85 -5.34 -0.59 -12.44
N GLU A 86 -4.63 0.21 -13.23
CA GLU A 86 -5.21 0.95 -14.35
C GLU A 86 -5.84 0.01 -15.40
N GLN A 87 -5.15 -1.10 -15.71
CA GLN A 87 -5.64 -2.09 -16.67
C GLN A 87 -6.81 -2.92 -16.14
N THR A 88 -6.81 -3.27 -14.86
CA THR A 88 -7.91 -4.03 -14.25
C THR A 88 -9.18 -3.20 -14.13
N LEU A 89 -9.04 -1.94 -13.74
CA LEU A 89 -10.20 -1.07 -13.54
C LEU A 89 -10.75 -0.53 -14.87
N ASP A 90 -9.90 -0.34 -15.89
CA ASP A 90 -10.23 0.12 -17.25
C ASP A 90 -11.26 1.28 -17.27
N LEU A 91 -11.07 2.24 -16.37
CA LEU A 91 -12.02 3.33 -16.16
C LEU A 91 -11.81 4.41 -17.22
N ALA A 92 -12.88 4.77 -17.94
CA ALA A 92 -12.92 5.95 -18.79
C ALA A 92 -12.94 7.29 -18.00
N ASN A 93 -12.87 7.22 -16.67
CA ASN A 93 -12.97 8.38 -15.78
C ASN A 93 -11.59 9.00 -15.53
N GLU A 94 -11.37 10.20 -16.08
CA GLU A 94 -10.15 10.98 -15.84
C GLU A 94 -9.93 11.35 -14.36
N ASN A 95 -11.00 11.33 -13.54
CA ASN A 95 -10.98 11.63 -12.11
C ASN A 95 -11.00 10.36 -11.23
N ALA A 96 -10.62 9.20 -11.77
CA ALA A 96 -10.63 7.94 -11.03
C ALA A 96 -9.67 7.93 -9.82
N ASP A 97 -8.66 8.82 -9.79
CA ASP A 97 -7.73 9.02 -8.67
C ASP A 97 -7.22 7.69 -8.05
N ILE A 98 -6.73 6.79 -8.91
CA ILE A 98 -6.42 5.41 -8.52
C ILE A 98 -5.31 5.37 -7.46
N THR A 99 -5.54 4.62 -6.39
CA THR A 99 -4.55 4.28 -5.36
C THR A 99 -4.53 2.77 -5.13
N PHE A 100 -3.46 2.24 -4.53
CA PHE A 100 -3.32 0.80 -4.36
C PHE A 100 -2.57 0.41 -3.09
N PHE A 101 -2.93 -0.75 -2.53
CA PHE A 101 -2.40 -1.26 -1.26
C PHE A 101 -2.25 -2.78 -1.29
N ALA A 102 -1.35 -3.32 -0.47
CA ALA A 102 -1.24 -4.75 -0.24
C ALA A 102 -2.36 -5.23 0.69
N ALA A 103 -2.97 -6.36 0.36
CA ALA A 103 -3.98 -7.00 1.18
C ALA A 103 -4.08 -8.49 0.86
N ASP A 104 -4.07 -9.35 1.88
CA ASP A 104 -4.22 -10.81 1.68
C ASP A 104 -5.68 -11.24 1.48
N ASN A 105 -6.63 -10.45 1.99
CA ASN A 105 -8.05 -10.73 1.85
C ASN A 105 -8.89 -9.45 2.03
N ARG A 106 -10.21 -9.56 1.84
CA ARG A 106 -11.14 -8.42 1.93
C ARG A 106 -11.20 -7.72 3.29
N PHE A 107 -10.78 -8.38 4.37
CA PHE A 107 -10.77 -7.81 5.72
C PHE A 107 -9.40 -7.22 6.10
N SER A 108 -8.37 -7.41 5.28
CA SER A 108 -7.07 -6.77 5.48
C SER A 108 -7.20 -5.25 5.35
N TYR A 109 -6.48 -4.52 6.20
CA TYR A 109 -6.32 -3.08 6.10
C TYR A 109 -5.58 -2.70 4.82
N ASN A 110 -5.53 -1.40 4.52
CA ASN A 110 -4.76 -0.88 3.39
C ASN A 110 -3.29 -0.79 3.78
N HIS A 111 -2.51 -1.84 3.50
CA HIS A 111 -1.08 -1.85 3.81
C HIS A 111 -0.27 -1.18 2.70
N THR A 112 0.65 -0.30 3.08
CA THR A 112 1.54 0.38 2.13
C THR A 112 2.45 -0.66 1.47
N ILE A 113 2.69 -0.50 0.16
CA ILE A 113 3.65 -1.31 -0.60
C ILE A 113 4.92 -0.49 -0.78
N TRP A 114 6.03 -0.97 -0.24
CA TRP A 114 7.35 -0.39 -0.40
C TRP A 114 8.15 -1.15 -1.48
N SER A 115 8.49 -0.47 -2.58
CA SER A 115 9.41 -1.03 -3.58
C SER A 115 10.86 -0.87 -3.09
N ASN A 116 11.56 -1.99 -2.89
CA ASN A 116 12.96 -2.00 -2.50
C ASN A 116 13.83 -1.36 -3.59
N ASP A 117 14.92 -0.73 -3.15
CA ASP A 117 15.88 -0.14 -4.06
C ASP A 117 16.80 -1.19 -4.67
N PRO A 118 17.16 -1.04 -5.96
CA PRO A 118 18.15 -1.89 -6.58
C PRO A 118 19.53 -1.64 -5.93
N VAL A 119 20.39 -2.67 -5.95
CA VAL A 119 21.77 -2.55 -5.43
C VAL A 119 22.56 -1.46 -6.16
N MET A 120 22.33 -1.31 -7.46
CA MET A 120 22.94 -0.27 -8.29
C MET A 120 21.99 0.92 -8.39
N GLN A 121 22.22 1.94 -7.57
CA GLN A 121 21.36 3.12 -7.50
C GLN A 121 22.15 4.38 -7.93
N PRO A 122 21.62 5.21 -8.84
CA PRO A 122 22.21 6.51 -9.14
C PRO A 122 21.98 7.50 -7.97
N ASP A 123 22.85 8.51 -7.85
CA ASP A 123 22.74 9.57 -6.84
C ASP A 123 21.60 10.57 -7.18
N GLN A 124 20.37 10.09 -7.11
CA GLN A 124 19.15 10.83 -7.46
C GLN A 124 18.01 10.51 -6.48
N ILE A 125 17.08 11.44 -6.35
CA ILE A 125 15.85 11.23 -5.56
C ILE A 125 15.03 10.12 -6.22
N ASN A 126 14.68 9.10 -5.46
CA ASN A 126 13.91 7.94 -5.93
C ASN A 126 12.56 7.76 -5.21
N LYS A 127 12.33 8.44 -4.08
CA LYS A 127 11.12 8.35 -3.24
C LYS A 127 10.87 9.65 -2.48
N VAL A 128 9.62 9.89 -2.09
CA VAL A 128 9.21 10.95 -1.16
C VAL A 128 8.67 10.31 0.10
N VAL A 129 9.15 10.74 1.27
CA VAL A 129 8.65 10.33 2.59
C VAL A 129 8.05 11.56 3.26
N ALA A 130 6.74 11.54 3.50
CA ALA A 130 6.02 12.66 4.09
C ALA A 130 5.89 12.50 5.61
N LEU A 131 6.13 13.59 6.34
CA LEU A 131 5.87 13.71 7.77
C LEU A 131 4.96 14.92 7.97
N GLY A 132 3.90 14.75 8.76
CA GLY A 132 2.92 15.81 8.96
C GLY A 132 1.72 15.36 9.76
N ASP A 133 0.63 16.10 9.60
CA ASP A 133 -0.66 15.86 10.24
C ASP A 133 -1.74 15.56 9.17
N SER A 134 -3.00 15.89 9.46
CA SER A 134 -4.12 15.70 8.55
C SER A 134 -3.95 16.38 7.18
N LEU A 135 -3.12 17.42 7.05
CA LEU A 135 -2.84 18.06 5.75
C LEU A 135 -1.96 17.20 4.83
N SER A 136 -1.34 16.14 5.35
CA SER A 136 -0.46 15.25 4.59
C SER A 136 -0.82 13.76 4.75
N ASP A 137 -1.72 13.41 5.66
CA ASP A 137 -2.13 12.02 5.86
C ASP A 137 -2.97 11.51 4.68
N THR A 138 -2.54 10.40 4.09
CA THR A 138 -3.21 9.72 2.98
C THR A 138 -3.95 8.45 3.40
N GLY A 139 -4.01 8.14 4.69
CA GLY A 139 -4.80 6.99 5.18
C GLY A 139 -4.34 6.34 6.47
N ASN A 140 -3.36 6.89 7.19
CA ASN A 140 -2.90 6.35 8.47
C ASN A 140 -4.03 6.36 9.51
N ILE A 141 -4.68 7.51 9.72
CA ILE A 141 -5.79 7.61 10.67
C ILE A 141 -7.02 6.86 10.16
N PHE A 142 -7.21 6.78 8.85
CA PHE A 142 -8.28 6.01 8.22
C PHE A 142 -8.17 4.52 8.51
N ASN A 143 -6.97 3.93 8.37
CA ASN A 143 -6.73 2.56 8.79
C ASN A 143 -6.90 2.38 10.30
N ALA A 144 -6.35 3.30 11.12
CA ALA A 144 -6.46 3.22 12.57
C ALA A 144 -7.91 3.32 13.08
N SER A 145 -8.77 4.03 12.36
CA SER A 145 -10.19 4.20 12.68
C SER A 145 -11.10 3.09 12.16
N GLN A 146 -10.52 2.03 11.58
CA GLN A 146 -11.29 0.96 10.92
C GLN A 146 -12.15 1.48 9.77
N TRP A 147 -11.60 2.43 8.99
CA TRP A 147 -12.22 3.04 7.82
C TRP A 147 -13.49 3.84 8.12
N ARG A 148 -13.57 4.42 9.33
CA ARG A 148 -14.72 5.21 9.78
C ARG A 148 -14.44 6.71 9.88
N PHE A 149 -13.17 7.10 9.97
CA PHE A 149 -12.75 8.49 10.09
C PHE A 149 -11.51 8.77 9.21
N PRO A 150 -11.55 9.81 8.35
CA PRO A 150 -12.76 10.58 7.97
C PRO A 150 -13.83 9.68 7.32
N ASN A 151 -15.07 10.17 7.22
CA ASN A 151 -16.15 9.39 6.59
C ASN A 151 -15.79 9.17 5.11
N PRO A 152 -15.73 7.92 4.61
CA PRO A 152 -15.37 7.67 3.21
C PRO A 152 -16.41 8.19 2.20
N ASN A 153 -17.57 8.66 2.67
CA ASN A 153 -18.67 9.12 1.83
C ASN A 153 -19.04 10.61 2.01
N SER A 154 -18.35 11.38 2.87
CA SER A 154 -18.69 12.80 3.10
C SER A 154 -17.51 13.66 3.54
#